data_AF-A0A0P7WX47-F1
#
_entry.id   AF-A0A0P7WX47-F1
#
_cell.length_a   1.000
_cell.length_b   1.000
_cell.length_c   1.000
_cell.angle_alpha   90.00
_cell.angle_beta   90.00
_cell.angle_gamma   90.00
#
_symmetry.space_group_name_H-M   'P 1'
#
loop_
_entity.id
_entity.type
_entity.pdbx_description
1 polymer ?
#
loop_
_entity_poly.entity_id
_entity_poly.type
_entity_poly.pdbx_seq_one_letter_code
_entity_poly.pdbx_strand_id
1 'polypeptide(L)'
;MKPIPTAPTDNLYKFVAILGLWMFLGLLALLGWFVYLEYEVKDNSIASSSYFRSVQALSEIEDRMESIQTGNLEENKLDWVPKSWDLEQEIHVLKIARENHSESVAKNQYAVDSEVGEELRYLKNPVAMVFGIFYIACMSFCFVIGFLRWKQKIQDPEIYFKEKNTELLEKSIEKLNLEIRALKGEQQNEANG
;
A
#
# COMPACT_ATOMS: atom_id res chain seq x y z
N MET A 1 -17.41 44.78 3.23
CA MET A 1 -17.15 44.10 1.95
C MET A 1 -16.74 42.66 2.25
N LYS A 2 -17.43 41.65 1.71
CA LYS A 2 -17.04 40.23 1.88
C LYS A 2 -15.85 39.96 0.93
N PRO A 3 -14.64 39.64 1.42
CA PRO A 3 -13.45 39.61 0.58
C PRO A 3 -13.26 38.32 -0.21
N ILE A 4 -14.15 37.32 -0.05
CA ILE A 4 -14.05 36.05 -0.76
C ILE A 4 -15.43 35.68 -1.32
N PRO A 5 -15.59 35.54 -2.65
CA PRO A 5 -16.83 35.03 -3.23
C PRO A 5 -17.08 33.63 -2.69
N THR A 6 -18.26 33.40 -2.14
CA THR A 6 -18.66 32.09 -1.62
C THR A 6 -18.78 31.17 -2.84
N ALA A 7 -17.82 30.25 -3.00
CA ALA A 7 -17.87 29.27 -4.08
C ALA A 7 -19.23 28.56 -4.04
N PRO A 8 -19.89 28.32 -5.20
CA PRO A 8 -21.21 27.71 -5.22
C PRO A 8 -21.15 26.34 -4.55
N THR A 9 -21.68 26.26 -3.33
CA THR A 9 -21.53 25.10 -2.43
C THR A 9 -22.26 23.85 -2.93
N ASP A 10 -23.07 23.94 -3.99
CA ASP A 10 -23.79 22.79 -4.55
C ASP A 10 -22.91 21.73 -5.20
N ASN A 11 -21.79 22.12 -5.79
CA ASN A 11 -20.92 21.18 -6.49
C ASN A 11 -19.78 20.65 -5.60
N LEU A 12 -19.45 21.35 -4.52
CA LEU A 12 -18.35 20.97 -3.63
C LEU A 12 -18.62 19.64 -2.91
N TYR A 13 -19.83 19.43 -2.37
CA TYR A 13 -20.16 18.20 -1.64
C TYR A 13 -20.23 16.98 -2.56
N LYS A 14 -20.74 17.16 -3.79
CA LYS A 14 -20.73 16.12 -4.84
C LYS A 14 -19.30 15.74 -5.21
N PHE A 15 -18.44 16.74 -5.41
CA PHE A 15 -17.02 16.50 -5.72
C PHE A 15 -16.31 15.77 -4.59
N VAL A 16 -16.54 16.16 -3.33
CA VAL A 16 -15.96 15.50 -2.14
C VAL A 16 -16.44 14.05 -2.01
N ALA A 17 -17.72 13.76 -2.27
CA ALA A 17 -18.24 12.40 -2.25
C ALA A 17 -17.66 11.53 -3.39
N ILE A 18 -17.58 12.08 -4.60
CA ILE A 18 -16.96 11.40 -5.76
C ILE A 18 -15.47 11.16 -5.51
N LEU A 19 -14.77 12.12 -4.90
CA LEU A 19 -13.36 11.98 -4.52
C LEU A 19 -13.17 10.87 -3.47
N GLY A 20 -14.06 10.79 -2.47
CA GLY A 20 -14.05 9.67 -1.51
C GLY A 20 -14.25 8.31 -2.19
N LEU A 21 -15.13 8.23 -3.21
CA LEU A 21 -15.34 7.02 -4.00
C LEU A 21 -14.10 6.65 -4.84
N TRP A 22 -13.45 7.63 -5.46
CA TRP A 22 -12.19 7.41 -6.19
C TRP A 22 -11.07 6.93 -5.27
N MET A 23 -10.97 7.50 -4.05
CA MET A 23 -10.02 7.02 -3.04
C MET A 23 -10.33 5.59 -2.61
N PHE A 24 -11.61 5.22 -2.52
CA PHE A 24 -12.00 3.83 -2.24
C PHE A 24 -11.58 2.87 -3.36
N LEU A 25 -11.79 3.24 -4.63
CA LEU A 25 -11.30 2.46 -5.76
C LEU A 25 -9.77 2.34 -5.76
N GLY A 26 -9.07 3.43 -5.43
CA GLY A 26 -7.62 3.42 -5.24
C GLY A 26 -7.17 2.45 -4.15
N LEU A 27 -7.90 2.39 -3.01
CA LEU A 27 -7.64 1.42 -1.95
C LEU A 27 -7.83 -0.01 -2.45
N LEU A 28 -8.90 -0.31 -3.19
CA LEU A 28 -9.14 -1.64 -3.74
C LEU A 28 -8.03 -2.06 -4.70
N ALA A 29 -7.59 -1.16 -5.58
CA ALA A 29 -6.47 -1.42 -6.48
C ALA A 29 -5.17 -1.68 -5.69
N LEU A 30 -4.91 -0.91 -4.65
CA LEU A 30 -3.75 -1.07 -3.78
C LEU A 30 -3.79 -2.39 -2.99
N LEU A 31 -4.97 -2.84 -2.53
CA LEU A 31 -5.15 -4.16 -1.93
C LEU A 31 -4.92 -5.29 -2.95
N GLY A 32 -5.42 -5.15 -4.17
CA GLY A 32 -5.14 -6.11 -5.24
C GLY A 32 -3.65 -6.20 -5.57
N TRP A 33 -2.98 -5.05 -5.62
CA TRP A 33 -1.53 -4.96 -5.80
C TRP A 33 -0.76 -5.66 -4.67
N PHE A 34 -1.21 -5.52 -3.41
CA PHE A 34 -0.60 -6.24 -2.29
C PHE A 34 -0.69 -7.76 -2.42
N VAL A 35 -1.86 -8.27 -2.78
CA VAL A 35 -2.06 -9.72 -2.98
C VAL A 35 -1.16 -10.22 -4.11
N TYR A 36 -1.04 -9.43 -5.18
CA TYR A 36 -0.13 -9.74 -6.29
C TYR A 36 1.34 -9.80 -5.83
N LEU A 37 1.82 -8.78 -5.10
CA LEU A 37 3.19 -8.76 -4.57
C LEU A 37 3.47 -9.93 -3.60
N GLU A 38 2.51 -10.28 -2.74
CA GLU A 38 2.66 -11.41 -1.83
C GLU A 38 2.82 -12.73 -2.60
N TYR A 39 2.01 -12.92 -3.65
CA TYR A 39 2.10 -14.07 -4.54
C TYR A 39 3.47 -14.12 -5.23
N GLU A 40 3.92 -13.01 -5.80
CA GLU A 40 5.19 -12.92 -6.52
C GLU A 40 6.39 -13.19 -5.60
N VAL A 41 6.40 -12.65 -4.38
CA VAL A 41 7.47 -12.96 -3.41
C VAL A 41 7.48 -14.42 -3.01
N LYS A 42 6.33 -15.05 -2.87
CA LYS A 42 6.27 -16.48 -2.56
C LYS A 42 6.84 -17.32 -3.70
N ASP A 43 6.49 -17.00 -4.95
CA ASP A 43 7.02 -17.68 -6.13
C ASP A 43 8.54 -17.50 -6.24
N ASN A 44 9.02 -16.26 -6.15
CA ASN A 44 10.45 -15.94 -6.18
C ASN A 44 11.21 -16.59 -5.01
N SER A 45 10.60 -16.72 -3.83
CA SER A 45 11.22 -17.41 -2.70
C SER A 45 11.42 -18.90 -2.96
N ILE A 46 10.43 -19.57 -3.57
CA ILE A 46 10.54 -20.98 -3.94
C ILE A 46 11.61 -21.16 -5.02
N ALA A 47 11.57 -20.34 -6.08
CA ALA A 47 12.53 -20.36 -7.16
C ALA A 47 13.96 -20.08 -6.67
N SER A 48 14.15 -19.08 -5.81
CA SER A 48 15.44 -18.75 -5.17
C SER A 48 15.96 -19.91 -4.32
N SER A 49 15.10 -20.56 -3.52
CA SER A 49 15.52 -21.75 -2.77
C SER A 49 15.94 -22.89 -3.69
N SER A 50 15.22 -23.12 -4.78
CA SER A 50 15.58 -24.11 -5.78
C SER A 50 16.90 -23.77 -6.48
N TYR A 51 17.14 -22.49 -6.78
CA TYR A 51 18.39 -22.00 -7.36
C TYR A 51 19.57 -22.33 -6.44
N PHE A 52 19.51 -21.92 -5.16
CA PHE A 52 20.62 -22.13 -4.23
C PHE A 52 20.91 -23.62 -4.00
N ARG A 53 19.88 -24.46 -3.91
CA ARG A 53 20.06 -25.92 -3.82
C ARG A 53 20.75 -26.49 -5.05
N SER A 54 20.36 -26.05 -6.24
CA SER A 54 20.98 -26.52 -7.49
C SER A 54 22.41 -26.02 -7.66
N VAL A 55 22.72 -24.78 -7.26
CA VAL A 55 24.10 -24.26 -7.25
C VAL A 55 24.98 -25.07 -6.28
N GLN A 56 24.49 -25.35 -5.08
CA GLN A 56 25.25 -26.16 -4.12
C GLN A 56 25.48 -27.58 -4.64
N ALA A 57 24.43 -28.23 -5.17
CA ALA A 57 24.54 -29.57 -5.74
C ALA A 57 25.50 -29.63 -6.93
N LEU A 58 25.52 -28.59 -7.78
CA LEU A 58 26.49 -28.49 -8.88
C LEU A 58 27.92 -28.46 -8.37
N SER A 59 28.20 -27.65 -7.35
CA SER A 59 29.54 -27.59 -6.74
C SER A 59 29.96 -28.96 -6.22
N GLU A 60 29.09 -29.63 -5.46
CA GLU A 60 29.39 -30.96 -4.90
C GLU A 60 29.62 -32.02 -6.01
N ILE A 61 28.83 -31.96 -7.10
CA ILE A 61 29.01 -32.83 -8.27
C ILE A 61 30.34 -32.55 -8.99
N GLU A 62 30.69 -31.28 -9.16
CA GLU A 62 31.94 -30.88 -9.81
C GLU A 62 33.17 -31.31 -8.99
N ASP A 63 33.13 -31.10 -7.67
CA ASP A 63 34.18 -31.55 -6.73
C ASP A 63 34.34 -33.07 -6.79
N ARG A 64 33.23 -33.83 -6.83
CA ARG A 64 33.27 -35.29 -6.97
C ARG A 64 33.84 -35.73 -8.32
N MET A 65 33.43 -35.09 -9.41
CA MET A 65 33.96 -35.40 -10.74
C MET A 65 35.46 -35.11 -10.83
N GLU A 66 35.95 -34.04 -10.20
CA GLU A 66 37.38 -33.71 -10.12
C GLU A 66 38.16 -34.75 -9.29
N SER A 67 37.64 -35.18 -8.14
CA SER A 67 38.24 -36.26 -7.35
C SER A 67 38.35 -37.57 -8.14
N ILE A 68 37.36 -37.89 -8.96
CA ILE A 68 37.41 -39.06 -9.86
C ILE A 68 38.50 -38.89 -10.93
N GLN A 69 38.60 -37.71 -11.57
CA GLN A 69 39.60 -37.44 -12.61
C GLN A 69 41.03 -37.45 -12.09
N THR A 70 41.24 -37.01 -10.85
CA THR A 70 42.55 -36.97 -10.18
C THR A 70 42.95 -38.30 -9.53
N GLY A 71 42.06 -39.29 -9.50
CA GLY A 71 42.31 -40.62 -8.95
C GLY A 71 42.02 -40.76 -7.45
N ASN A 72 41.51 -39.71 -6.80
CA ASN A 72 41.14 -39.70 -5.38
C ASN A 72 39.71 -40.23 -5.16
N LEU A 73 39.51 -41.52 -5.41
CA LEU A 73 38.16 -42.12 -5.41
C LEU A 73 37.41 -42.09 -4.08
N GLU A 74 38.09 -41.85 -2.96
CA GLU A 74 37.49 -41.78 -1.63
C GLU A 74 37.07 -40.36 -1.20
N GLU A 75 37.48 -39.33 -1.95
CA GLU A 75 37.15 -37.93 -1.65
C GLU A 75 35.81 -37.49 -2.26
N ASN A 76 35.15 -36.53 -1.60
CA ASN A 76 33.92 -35.86 -2.06
C ASN A 76 32.77 -36.79 -2.45
N LYS A 77 32.69 -37.99 -1.85
CA LYS A 77 31.60 -38.93 -2.09
C LYS A 77 30.25 -38.30 -1.74
N LEU A 78 29.31 -38.38 -2.67
CA LEU A 78 27.97 -37.84 -2.51
C LEU A 78 27.06 -38.89 -1.85
N ASP A 79 26.34 -38.48 -0.79
CA ASP A 79 25.51 -39.39 0.00
C ASP A 79 24.38 -40.07 -0.79
N TRP A 80 23.91 -39.42 -1.86
CA TRP A 80 22.83 -39.91 -2.71
C TRP A 80 23.33 -40.87 -3.81
N VAL A 81 24.65 -40.99 -4.02
CA VAL A 81 25.23 -41.95 -4.96
C VAL A 81 25.42 -43.29 -4.25
N PRO A 82 24.80 -44.38 -4.71
CA PRO A 82 24.97 -45.71 -4.12
C PRO A 82 26.43 -46.17 -4.18
N LYS A 83 26.97 -46.60 -3.03
CA LYS A 83 28.33 -47.18 -2.93
C LYS A 83 28.52 -48.47 -3.73
N SER A 84 27.43 -49.08 -4.18
CA SER A 84 27.42 -50.30 -4.99
C SER A 84 27.60 -50.04 -6.49
N TRP A 85 27.50 -48.79 -6.95
CA TRP A 85 27.70 -48.47 -8.35
C TRP A 85 29.16 -48.60 -8.76
N ASP A 86 29.36 -49.05 -10.00
CA ASP A 86 30.67 -48.96 -10.62
C ASP A 86 30.99 -47.49 -11.00
N LEU A 87 32.25 -47.23 -11.31
CA LEU A 87 32.72 -45.87 -11.60
C LEU A 87 32.07 -45.30 -12.89
N GLU A 88 31.78 -46.13 -13.88
CA GLU A 88 31.17 -45.67 -15.14
C GLU A 88 29.70 -45.25 -14.93
N GLN A 89 28.95 -46.02 -14.13
CA GLN A 89 27.60 -45.72 -13.68
C GLN A 89 27.55 -44.43 -12.87
N GLU A 90 28.47 -44.29 -11.90
CA GLU A 90 28.59 -43.06 -11.12
C GLU A 90 28.83 -41.84 -12.03
N ILE A 91 29.83 -41.90 -12.92
CA ILE A 91 30.14 -40.81 -13.85
C ILE A 91 28.94 -40.49 -14.75
N HIS A 92 28.23 -41.50 -15.25
CA HIS A 92 27.07 -41.30 -16.10
C HIS A 92 25.95 -40.54 -15.37
N VAL A 93 25.63 -40.94 -14.14
CA VAL A 93 24.59 -40.29 -13.34
C VAL A 93 25.03 -38.90 -12.91
N LEU A 94 26.30 -38.69 -12.53
CA LEU A 94 26.83 -37.36 -12.20
C LEU A 94 26.69 -36.38 -13.36
N LYS A 95 26.92 -36.82 -14.61
CA LYS A 95 26.72 -35.99 -15.80
C LYS A 95 25.25 -35.59 -15.98
N ILE A 96 24.32 -36.53 -15.83
CA ILE A 96 22.87 -36.26 -15.93
C ILE A 96 22.44 -35.30 -14.81
N ALA A 97 22.89 -35.55 -13.58
CA ALA A 97 22.58 -34.70 -12.43
C ALA A 97 23.12 -33.27 -12.63
N ARG A 98 24.35 -33.14 -13.16
CA ARG A 98 24.94 -31.85 -13.51
C ARG A 98 24.10 -31.10 -14.54
N GLU A 99 23.67 -31.78 -15.61
CA GLU A 99 22.84 -31.16 -16.65
C GLU A 99 21.50 -30.68 -16.08
N ASN A 100 20.82 -31.53 -15.30
CA ASN A 100 19.55 -31.19 -14.64
C ASN A 100 19.68 -30.00 -13.68
N HIS A 101 20.72 -29.97 -12.85
CA HIS A 101 20.94 -28.85 -11.94
C HIS A 101 21.38 -27.58 -12.67
N SER A 102 22.15 -27.69 -13.76
CA SER A 102 22.51 -26.54 -14.61
C SER A 102 21.27 -25.93 -15.27
N GLU A 103 20.37 -26.76 -15.80
CA GLU A 103 19.08 -26.29 -16.33
C GLU A 103 18.23 -25.63 -15.24
N SER A 104 18.19 -26.22 -14.04
CA SER A 104 17.47 -25.65 -12.90
C SER A 104 18.05 -24.29 -12.46
N VAL A 105 19.38 -24.12 -12.48
CA VAL A 105 20.03 -22.84 -12.20
C VAL A 105 19.62 -21.80 -13.23
N ALA A 106 19.75 -22.10 -14.52
CA ALA A 106 19.37 -21.19 -15.60
C ALA A 106 17.89 -20.80 -15.54
N LYS A 107 17.01 -21.77 -15.25
CA LYS A 107 15.57 -21.54 -15.12
C LYS A 107 15.20 -20.64 -13.95
N ASN A 108 15.91 -20.76 -12.82
CA ASN A 108 15.55 -20.07 -11.57
C ASN A 108 16.37 -18.81 -11.28
N GLN A 109 17.31 -18.44 -12.15
CA GLN A 109 18.20 -17.29 -11.96
C GLN A 109 17.43 -15.97 -11.78
N TYR A 110 16.33 -15.80 -12.51
CA TYR A 110 15.46 -14.61 -12.43
C TYR A 110 15.01 -14.26 -11.00
N ALA A 111 14.85 -15.27 -10.14
CA ALA A 111 14.34 -15.10 -8.79
C ALA A 111 15.38 -14.52 -7.83
N VAL A 112 16.67 -14.70 -8.13
CA VAL A 112 17.78 -14.10 -7.36
C VAL A 112 18.00 -12.66 -7.80
N ASP A 113 17.80 -12.37 -9.09
CA ASP A 113 17.93 -11.03 -9.65
C ASP A 113 16.69 -10.14 -9.37
N SER A 114 15.60 -10.72 -8.82
CA SER A 114 14.37 -9.97 -8.56
C SER A 114 14.48 -9.05 -7.33
N GLU A 115 14.09 -7.78 -7.50
CA GLU A 115 14.04 -6.79 -6.41
C GLU A 115 12.73 -6.79 -5.61
N VAL A 116 11.82 -7.75 -5.89
CA VAL A 116 10.45 -7.79 -5.33
C VAL A 116 10.44 -7.82 -3.78
N GLY A 117 11.48 -8.41 -3.17
CA GLY A 117 11.66 -8.40 -1.72
C GLY A 117 11.92 -7.01 -1.11
N GLU A 118 12.51 -6.09 -1.87
CA GLU A 118 12.73 -4.71 -1.42
C GLU A 118 11.43 -3.90 -1.42
N GLU A 119 10.57 -4.08 -2.41
CA GLU A 119 9.28 -3.39 -2.51
C GLU A 119 8.39 -3.68 -1.28
N LEU A 120 8.36 -4.94 -0.85
CA LEU A 120 7.65 -5.36 0.37
C LEU A 120 8.28 -4.80 1.67
N ARG A 121 9.58 -4.50 1.67
CA ARG A 121 10.25 -3.88 2.82
C ARG A 121 9.78 -2.45 3.06
N TYR A 122 9.54 -1.68 1.99
CA TYR A 122 8.97 -0.33 2.10
C TYR A 122 7.57 -0.34 2.71
N LEU A 123 6.78 -1.36 2.40
CA LEU A 123 5.41 -1.52 2.86
C LEU A 123 5.32 -1.95 4.34
N LYS A 124 6.29 -2.73 4.83
CA LYS A 124 6.42 -3.07 6.26
C LYS A 124 6.97 -1.92 7.12
N ASN A 125 7.32 -0.79 6.51
CA ASN A 125 7.78 0.37 7.24
C ASN A 125 6.64 0.96 8.10
N PRO A 126 6.84 1.16 9.42
CA PRO A 126 5.82 1.76 10.29
C PRO A 126 5.33 3.12 9.80
N VAL A 127 6.18 3.89 9.11
CA VAL A 127 5.78 5.17 8.50
C VAL A 127 4.74 4.96 7.39
N ALA A 128 4.93 3.96 6.53
CA ALA A 128 3.96 3.62 5.48
C ALA A 128 2.62 3.18 6.08
N MET A 129 2.65 2.45 7.19
CA MET A 129 1.45 2.04 7.92
C MET A 129 0.65 3.24 8.46
N VAL A 130 1.35 4.24 9.03
CA VAL A 130 0.73 5.49 9.51
C VAL A 130 0.09 6.25 8.35
N PHE A 131 0.77 6.36 7.21
CA PHE A 131 0.19 6.98 6.00
C PHE A 131 -1.04 6.23 5.50
N GLY A 132 -1.04 4.90 5.53
CA GLY A 132 -2.20 4.07 5.17
C GLY A 132 -3.40 4.33 6.08
N ILE A 133 -3.19 4.39 7.40
CA ILE A 133 -4.25 4.71 8.37
C ILE A 133 -4.80 6.12 8.11
N PHE A 134 -3.93 7.10 7.89
CA PHE A 134 -4.33 8.46 7.57
C PHE A 134 -5.13 8.54 6.26
N TYR A 135 -4.72 7.78 5.24
CA TYR A 135 -5.44 7.69 3.97
C TYR A 135 -6.86 7.14 4.15
N ILE A 136 -7.01 6.04 4.90
CA ILE A 136 -8.32 5.43 5.19
C ILE A 136 -9.20 6.40 5.99
N ALA A 137 -8.63 7.10 6.98
CA ALA A 137 -9.35 8.11 7.75
C ALA A 137 -9.82 9.27 6.87
N CYS A 138 -8.95 9.78 5.99
CA CYS A 138 -9.27 10.85 5.05
C CYS A 138 -10.35 10.45 4.04
N MET A 139 -10.25 9.25 3.46
CA MET A 139 -11.26 8.67 2.57
C MET A 139 -12.62 8.56 3.26
N SER A 140 -12.65 7.99 4.48
CA SER A 140 -13.87 7.82 5.27
C SER A 140 -14.49 9.19 5.60
N PHE A 141 -13.67 10.16 5.99
CA PHE A 141 -14.10 11.53 6.28
C PHE A 141 -14.69 12.21 5.04
N CYS A 142 -14.00 12.15 3.89
CA CYS A 142 -14.47 12.69 2.62
C CYS A 142 -15.80 12.04 2.19
N PHE A 143 -15.90 10.71 2.28
CA PHE A 143 -17.11 10.00 1.93
C PHE A 143 -18.28 10.37 2.85
N VAL A 144 -18.10 10.28 4.18
CA VAL A 144 -19.16 10.54 5.16
C VAL A 144 -19.62 12.00 5.11
N ILE A 145 -18.71 12.97 5.09
CA ILE A 145 -19.10 14.40 5.09
C ILE A 145 -19.65 14.81 3.74
N GLY A 146 -19.02 14.36 2.64
CA GLY A 146 -19.50 14.60 1.29
C GLY A 146 -20.93 14.08 1.14
N PHE A 147 -21.18 12.84 1.57
CA PHE A 147 -22.48 12.20 1.46
C PHE A 147 -23.53 12.81 2.40
N LEU A 148 -23.22 13.04 3.68
CA LEU A 148 -24.16 13.60 4.64
C LEU A 148 -24.59 15.02 4.24
N ARG A 149 -23.64 15.88 3.85
CA ARG A 149 -23.97 17.26 3.44
C ARG A 149 -24.68 17.31 2.08
N TRP A 150 -24.31 16.44 1.16
CA TRP A 150 -25.05 16.31 -0.09
C TRP A 150 -26.50 15.84 0.15
N LYS A 151 -26.68 14.85 1.03
CA LYS A 151 -28.00 14.33 1.42
C LYS A 151 -28.86 15.41 2.06
N GLN A 152 -28.34 16.12 3.08
CA GLN A 152 -29.05 17.22 3.74
C GLN A 152 -29.48 18.31 2.76
N LYS A 153 -28.64 18.64 1.78
CA LYS A 153 -28.93 19.72 0.83
C LYS A 153 -29.93 19.33 -0.26
N ILE A 154 -29.91 18.08 -0.73
CA ILE A 154 -30.79 17.63 -1.83
C ILE A 154 -32.10 17.01 -1.31
N GLN A 155 -32.05 16.21 -0.24
CA GLN A 155 -33.22 15.46 0.22
C GLN A 155 -34.05 16.24 1.25
N ASP A 156 -33.44 17.11 2.05
CA ASP A 156 -34.13 17.86 3.12
C ASP A 156 -33.83 19.38 3.06
N PRO A 157 -34.15 20.07 1.95
CA PRO A 157 -33.86 21.50 1.80
C PRO A 157 -34.53 22.35 2.88
N GLU A 158 -35.73 21.98 3.35
CA GLU A 158 -36.44 22.69 4.42
C GLU A 158 -35.67 22.73 5.75
N ILE A 159 -35.02 21.62 6.13
CA ILE A 159 -34.22 21.54 7.36
C ILE A 159 -32.97 22.41 7.23
N TYR A 160 -32.30 22.34 6.08
CA TYR A 160 -31.12 23.15 5.79
C TYR A 160 -31.44 24.66 5.79
N PHE A 161 -32.53 25.06 5.11
CA PHE A 161 -32.96 26.46 5.10
C PHE A 161 -33.39 26.93 6.48
N LYS A 162 -34.09 26.10 7.25
CA LYS A 162 -34.49 26.43 8.62
C LYS A 162 -33.28 26.67 9.52
N GLU A 163 -32.29 25.79 9.49
CA GLU A 163 -31.06 25.91 10.28
C GLU A 163 -30.27 27.18 9.91
N LYS A 164 -30.14 27.48 8.61
CA LYS A 164 -29.49 28.72 8.16
C LYS A 164 -30.28 29.98 8.49
N ASN A 165 -31.60 29.93 8.48
CA ASN A 165 -32.42 31.06 8.84
C ASN A 165 -32.35 31.35 10.34
N THR A 166 -32.29 30.31 11.18
CA THR A 166 -32.05 30.45 12.62
C THR A 166 -30.69 31.11 12.90
N GLU A 167 -29.62 30.64 12.24
CA GLU A 167 -28.27 31.24 12.39
C GLU A 167 -28.25 32.72 11.97
N LEU A 168 -29.01 33.07 10.92
CA LEU A 168 -29.10 34.45 10.42
C LEU A 168 -29.90 35.33 11.37
N LEU A 169 -31.00 34.83 11.93
CA LEU A 169 -31.80 35.51 12.94
C LEU A 169 -31.00 35.76 14.21
N GLU A 170 -30.25 34.78 14.71
CA GLU A 170 -29.37 34.92 15.87
C GLU A 170 -28.32 36.02 15.66
N LYS A 171 -27.63 36.00 14.51
CA LYS A 171 -26.66 37.05 14.16
C LYS A 171 -27.31 38.42 13.99
N SER A 172 -28.54 38.48 13.49
CA SER A 172 -29.27 39.74 13.37
C SER A 172 -29.65 40.29 14.75
N ILE A 173 -30.08 39.42 15.68
CA ILE A 173 -30.38 39.81 17.06
C ILE A 173 -29.11 40.31 17.75
N GLU A 174 -27.98 39.63 17.57
CA GLU A 174 -26.69 40.05 18.11
C GLU A 174 -26.29 41.44 17.60
N LYS A 175 -26.42 41.67 16.29
CA LYS A 175 -26.18 42.98 15.68
C LYS A 175 -27.09 44.07 16.27
N LEU A 176 -28.39 43.82 16.37
CA LEU A 176 -29.36 44.75 16.97
C LEU A 176 -29.01 45.08 18.42
N ASN A 177 -28.59 44.09 19.20
CA ASN A 177 -28.15 44.32 20.58
C ASN A 177 -26.89 45.18 20.67
N LEU A 178 -25.95 45.03 19.73
CA LEU A 178 -24.76 45.87 19.63
C LEU A 178 -25.12 47.31 19.25
N GLU A 179 -26.02 47.50 18.28
CA GLU A 179 -26.52 48.83 17.88
C GLU A 179 -27.25 49.54 19.03
N ILE A 180 -28.12 48.83 19.75
CA ILE A 180 -28.81 49.37 20.94
C ILE A 180 -27.81 49.76 22.03
N ARG A 181 -26.76 48.94 22.25
CA ARG A 181 -25.71 49.24 23.23
C ARG A 181 -24.90 50.48 22.83
N ALA A 182 -24.59 50.65 21.55
CA ALA A 182 -23.90 51.83 21.02
C ALA A 182 -24.74 53.10 21.21
N LEU A 183 -26.03 53.06 20.82
CA LEU A 183 -26.95 54.20 20.97
C LEU A 183 -27.16 54.60 22.44
N LYS A 184 -27.26 53.62 23.36
CA LYS A 184 -27.35 53.90 24.79
C LYS A 184 -26.06 54.53 25.34
N GLY A 185 -24.91 54.10 24.85
CA GLY A 185 -23.62 54.70 25.21
C GLY A 185 -23.47 56.14 24.71
N GLU A 186 -23.94 56.42 23.49
CA GLU A 186 -23.97 57.78 22.92
C GLU A 186 -24.90 58.70 23.70
N GLN A 187 -26.12 58.25 24.03
CA GLN A 187 -27.07 59.04 24.84
C GLN A 187 -26.56 59.34 26.26
N GLN A 188 -25.80 58.42 26.87
CA GLN A 188 -25.17 58.66 28.18
C GLN A 188 -24.00 59.65 28.11
N ASN A 189 -23.31 59.74 26.98
CA ASN A 189 -22.24 60.72 26.78
C ASN A 189 -22.82 62.10 26.46
N GLU A 190 -23.92 62.18 25.70
CA GLU A 190 -24.63 63.44 25.45
C GLU A 190 -25.35 64.00 26.69
N ALA A 191 -25.78 63.15 27.63
CA ALA A 191 -26.41 63.59 28.88
C ALA A 191 -25.41 64.06 29.96
N ASN A 192 -24.11 63.76 29.80
CA ASN A 192 -23.06 64.07 30.78
C ASN A 192 -22.04 65.12 30.28
N GLY A 193 -22.22 65.67 29.06
CA GLY A 193 -21.42 66.76 28.50
C GLY A 193 -22.18 68.08 28.51
#